data_AF-A0A7J7RN10-F1
#
_entry.id   AF-A0A7J7RN10-F1
#
_cell.length_a   1.000
_cell.length_b   1.000
_cell.length_c   1.000
_cell.angle_alpha   90.00
_cell.angle_beta   90.00
_cell.angle_gamma   90.00
#
_symmetry.space_group_name_H-M   'P 1'
#
loop_
_entity.id
_entity.type
_entity.pdbx_description
1 polymer ?
#
loop_
_entity_poly.entity_id
_entity_poly.type
_entity_poly.pdbx_seq_one_letter_code
_entity_poly.pdbx_strand_id
1 'polypeptide(L)'
;MLAHSCFHSLPSPALSCVAPPTSSAGHQPVSKPCLPCPQVKSRVAFGKPLVEQGTLLADIAQSRVEIEQARLLVLKAAHLMDVAGNKAAALDIAMIKMVAPSMASRVIDRAIQAFGAAGLSSDYPLAQFFAWARALRFADGPDEVHRAAVAKMELKRHI
;
A
#
# COMPACT_ATOMS: atom_id res chain seq x y z
N MET A 1 -17.01 -5.11 -7.78
CA MET A 1 -17.58 -3.95 -7.06
C MET A 1 -16.79 -3.56 -5.82
N LEU A 2 -16.45 -4.47 -4.89
CA LEU A 2 -15.67 -4.16 -3.67
C LEU A 2 -14.29 -3.49 -3.91
N ALA A 3 -13.48 -3.98 -4.86
CA ALA A 3 -12.22 -3.31 -5.20
C ALA A 3 -12.47 -1.90 -5.77
N HIS A 4 -13.43 -1.77 -6.69
CA HIS A 4 -13.76 -0.51 -7.35
C HIS A 4 -14.30 0.56 -6.38
N SER A 5 -15.06 0.16 -5.35
CA SER A 5 -15.60 1.06 -4.31
C SER A 5 -14.55 1.45 -3.27
N CYS A 6 -13.65 0.54 -2.88
CA CYS A 6 -12.51 0.88 -2.00
C CYS A 6 -11.57 1.89 -2.66
N PHE A 7 -11.33 1.73 -3.97
CA PHE A 7 -10.51 2.67 -4.76
C PHE A 7 -11.18 4.04 -4.94
N HIS A 8 -12.48 4.13 -5.24
CA HIS A 8 -13.17 5.42 -5.39
C HIS A 8 -13.31 6.23 -4.09
N SER A 9 -13.16 5.59 -2.93
CA SER A 9 -13.28 6.24 -1.62
C SER A 9 -11.97 6.87 -1.15
N LEU A 10 -10.87 6.65 -1.88
CA LEU A 10 -9.57 7.21 -1.57
C LEU A 10 -9.44 8.61 -2.18
N PRO A 11 -8.83 9.59 -1.49
CA PRO A 11 -8.47 10.84 -2.12
C PRO A 11 -7.51 10.54 -3.30
N SER A 12 -7.69 11.26 -4.42
CA SER A 12 -6.94 11.09 -5.68
C SER A 12 -5.42 10.77 -5.55
N PRO A 13 -4.66 11.37 -4.61
CA PRO A 13 -3.25 11.02 -4.41
C PRO A 13 -2.97 9.67 -3.72
N ALA A 14 -3.94 9.08 -3.00
CA ALA A 14 -3.81 7.74 -2.39
C ALA A 14 -4.14 6.61 -3.37
N LEU A 15 -5.00 6.85 -4.38
CA LEU A 15 -5.23 5.89 -5.46
C LEU A 15 -3.97 5.63 -6.27
N SER A 16 -3.15 6.65 -6.55
CA SER A 16 -1.96 6.51 -7.40
C SER A 16 -0.90 5.55 -6.83
N CYS A 17 -0.93 5.30 -5.52
CA CYS A 17 -0.03 4.38 -4.84
C CYS A 17 -0.48 2.91 -4.91
N VAL A 18 -1.76 2.66 -5.16
CA VAL A 18 -2.38 1.31 -5.02
C VAL A 18 -3.05 0.86 -6.33
N ALA A 19 -3.37 1.77 -7.25
CA ALA A 19 -4.12 1.45 -8.46
C ALA A 19 -3.26 0.67 -9.47
N PRO A 20 -3.80 -0.38 -10.11
CA PRO A 20 -3.16 -0.99 -11.27
C PRO A 20 -3.08 0.03 -12.42
N PRO A 21 -2.08 -0.05 -13.31
CA PRO A 21 -1.98 0.86 -14.45
C PRO A 21 -3.19 0.66 -15.37
N THR A 22 -4.11 1.63 -15.39
CA THR A 22 -5.23 1.63 -16.33
C THR A 22 -4.88 2.46 -17.57
N SER A 23 -5.16 1.88 -18.74
CA SER A 23 -4.69 2.29 -20.07
C SER A 23 -5.46 3.45 -20.72
N SER A 24 -6.25 4.23 -19.99
CA SER A 24 -7.15 5.21 -20.63
C SER A 24 -7.25 6.53 -19.87
N ALA A 25 -6.42 7.50 -20.30
CA ALA A 25 -6.75 8.92 -20.50
C ALA A 25 -5.53 9.82 -20.27
N GLY A 26 -5.20 10.59 -21.31
CA GLY A 26 -4.59 11.92 -21.30
C GLY A 26 -3.67 12.35 -20.15
N HIS A 27 -2.37 12.37 -20.45
CA HIS A 27 -1.42 13.41 -20.06
C HIS A 27 -1.44 13.89 -18.58
N GLN A 28 -0.90 13.05 -17.68
CA GLN A 28 -0.19 13.53 -16.49
C GLN A 28 1.06 12.66 -16.25
N PRO A 29 2.28 13.22 -16.18
CA PRO A 29 3.48 12.46 -15.88
C PRO A 29 3.61 12.29 -14.35
N VAL A 30 2.75 11.50 -13.73
CA VAL A 30 2.80 11.23 -12.28
C VAL A 30 2.64 9.76 -11.95
N SER A 31 3.45 8.93 -12.61
CA SER A 31 3.79 7.58 -12.14
C SER A 31 4.95 7.62 -11.13
N LYS A 32 5.01 8.61 -10.23
CA LYS A 32 6.05 8.64 -9.20
C LYS A 32 5.58 7.75 -8.05
N PRO A 33 6.12 6.52 -7.89
CA PRO A 33 5.85 5.74 -6.70
C PRO A 33 6.23 6.59 -5.48
N CYS A 34 5.56 6.35 -4.35
CA CYS A 34 5.82 6.92 -3.02
C CYS A 34 7.26 6.72 -2.49
N LEU A 35 8.21 6.34 -3.35
CA LEU A 35 9.63 6.32 -3.03
C LEU A 35 10.12 7.74 -2.70
N PRO A 36 10.87 7.93 -1.60
CA PRO A 36 11.43 9.21 -1.11
C PRO A 36 12.41 9.98 -2.03
N CYS A 37 12.46 9.66 -3.32
CA CYS A 37 13.66 9.73 -4.15
C CYS A 37 14.29 11.13 -4.34
N PRO A 38 13.56 12.26 -4.41
CA PRO A 38 14.19 13.57 -4.59
C PRO A 38 14.76 14.19 -3.30
N GLN A 39 13.98 14.21 -2.21
CA GLN A 39 14.37 14.82 -0.93
C GLN A 39 15.55 14.09 -0.28
N VAL A 40 15.50 12.76 -0.34
CA VAL A 40 16.48 11.93 0.35
C VAL A 40 17.85 12.00 -0.30
N LYS A 41 17.89 12.24 -1.62
CA LYS A 41 19.15 12.46 -2.37
C LYS A 41 19.82 13.78 -2.04
N SER A 42 19.06 14.82 -1.67
CA SER A 42 19.62 16.15 -1.38
C SER A 42 19.95 16.38 0.09
N ARG A 43 19.44 15.54 1.01
CA ARG A 43 19.62 15.72 2.46
C ARG A 43 20.91 15.04 2.94
N VAL A 44 21.77 15.81 3.60
CA VAL A 44 23.02 15.33 4.24
C VAL A 44 22.80 15.28 5.75
N ALA A 45 23.13 14.16 6.38
CA ALA A 45 23.10 14.00 7.83
C ALA A 45 24.31 13.16 8.26
N PHE A 46 24.89 13.48 9.42
CA PHE A 46 26.09 12.78 9.93
C PHE A 46 27.26 12.74 8.93
N GLY A 47 27.45 13.83 8.17
CA GLY A 47 28.59 13.98 7.26
C GLY A 47 28.48 13.24 5.92
N LYS A 48 27.36 12.57 5.63
CA LYS A 48 27.11 11.90 4.33
C LYS A 48 25.68 12.12 3.84
N PRO A 49 25.41 12.03 2.53
CA PRO A 49 24.04 11.99 2.01
C PRO A 49 23.23 10.88 2.70
N LEU A 50 21.95 11.13 2.99
CA LEU A 50 21.08 10.15 3.64
C LEU A 50 20.98 8.85 2.83
N VAL A 51 21.07 8.92 1.51
CA VAL A 51 21.10 7.76 0.60
C VAL A 51 22.25 6.80 0.90
N GLU A 52 23.35 7.28 1.47
CA GLU A 52 24.51 6.45 1.81
C GLU A 52 24.40 5.82 3.21
N GLN A 53 23.36 6.16 3.97
CA GLN A 53 23.10 5.56 5.27
C GLN A 53 22.45 4.19 5.07
N GLY A 54 23.08 3.13 5.61
CA GLY A 54 22.66 1.74 5.37
C GLY A 54 21.23 1.42 5.83
N THR A 55 20.74 2.09 6.87
CA THR A 55 19.36 1.92 7.39
C THR A 55 18.31 2.33 6.36
N LEU A 56 18.53 3.44 5.67
CA LEU A 56 17.61 3.93 4.65
C LEU A 56 17.62 3.04 3.40
N LEU A 57 18.79 2.54 2.98
CA LEU A 57 18.87 1.58 1.87
C LEU A 57 18.08 0.30 2.18
N ALA A 58 18.16 -0.19 3.42
CA ALA A 58 17.38 -1.33 3.87
C ALA A 58 15.87 -1.02 3.84
N ASP A 59 15.44 0.16 4.31
CA ASP A 59 14.04 0.58 4.28
C ASP A 59 13.48 0.70 2.86
N ILE A 60 14.27 1.21 1.92
CA ILE A 60 13.89 1.29 0.49
C ILE A 60 13.74 -0.12 -0.09
N ALA A 61 14.71 -1.00 0.15
CA ALA A 61 14.68 -2.37 -0.34
C ALA A 61 13.46 -3.13 0.22
N GLN A 62 13.25 -3.05 1.53
CA GLN A 62 12.12 -3.68 2.21
C GLN A 62 10.78 -3.15 1.70
N SER A 63 10.66 -1.83 1.53
CA SER A 63 9.45 -1.22 0.97
C SER A 63 9.16 -1.72 -0.44
N ARG A 64 10.19 -1.87 -1.28
CA ARG A 64 10.02 -2.40 -2.64
C ARG A 64 9.53 -3.85 -2.64
N VAL A 65 10.09 -4.69 -1.77
CA VAL A 65 9.68 -6.11 -1.64
C VAL A 65 8.22 -6.20 -1.17
N GLU A 66 7.84 -5.45 -0.14
CA GLU A 66 6.47 -5.49 0.38
C GLU A 66 5.43 -4.99 -0.65
N ILE A 67 5.75 -3.95 -1.41
CA ILE A 67 4.90 -3.46 -2.50
C ILE A 67 4.68 -4.54 -3.55
N GLU A 68 5.75 -5.25 -3.93
CA GLU A 68 5.65 -6.30 -4.96
C GLU A 68 4.83 -7.50 -4.46
N GLN A 69 5.01 -7.91 -3.20
CA GLN A 69 4.20 -8.96 -2.58
C GLN A 69 2.71 -8.59 -2.57
N ALA A 70 2.38 -7.36 -2.16
CA ALA A 70 1.01 -6.89 -2.17
C ALA A 70 0.44 -6.82 -3.60
N ARG A 71 1.23 -6.34 -4.56
CA ARG A 71 0.85 -6.25 -5.98
C ARG A 71 0.49 -7.61 -6.55
N LEU A 72 1.33 -8.62 -6.33
CA LEU A 72 1.07 -9.99 -6.81
C LEU A 72 -0.21 -10.57 -6.19
N LEU A 73 -0.45 -10.31 -4.90
CA LEU A 73 -1.66 -10.77 -4.23
C LEU A 73 -2.93 -10.05 -4.75
N VAL A 74 -2.86 -8.75 -5.07
CA VAL A 74 -3.95 -8.03 -5.76
C VAL A 74 -4.24 -8.67 -7.11
N LEU A 75 -3.20 -8.90 -7.93
CA LEU A 75 -3.36 -9.46 -9.27
C LEU A 75 -3.95 -10.87 -9.23
N LYS A 76 -3.52 -11.69 -8.26
CA LYS A 76 -4.10 -13.02 -8.02
C LYS A 76 -5.59 -12.93 -7.67
N ALA A 77 -5.96 -12.05 -6.73
CA ALA A 77 -7.34 -11.87 -6.33
C ALA A 77 -8.21 -11.37 -7.49
N ALA A 78 -7.73 -10.38 -8.25
CA ALA A 78 -8.41 -9.85 -9.42
C ALA A 78 -8.61 -10.93 -10.50
N HIS A 79 -7.55 -11.67 -10.82
CA HIS A 79 -7.63 -12.76 -11.79
C HIS A 79 -8.65 -13.83 -11.39
N LEU A 80 -8.68 -14.24 -10.12
CA LEU A 80 -9.67 -15.21 -9.62
C LEU A 80 -11.10 -14.65 -9.64
N MET A 81 -11.29 -13.36 -9.37
CA MET A 81 -12.59 -12.71 -9.48
C MET A 81 -13.09 -12.73 -10.92
N ASP A 82 -12.22 -12.49 -11.90
CA ASP A 82 -12.58 -12.45 -13.31
C ASP A 82 -12.88 -13.85 -13.87
N VAL A 83 -12.10 -14.88 -13.47
CA VAL A 83 -12.22 -16.24 -14.03
C VAL A 83 -13.23 -17.11 -13.28
N ALA A 84 -13.29 -17.03 -11.95
CA ALA A 84 -14.09 -17.92 -11.12
C ALA A 84 -15.18 -17.20 -10.31
N GLY A 85 -15.27 -15.87 -10.43
CA GLY A 85 -16.24 -15.05 -9.75
C GLY A 85 -15.90 -14.74 -8.29
N ASN A 86 -16.61 -13.76 -7.73
CA ASN A 86 -16.31 -13.19 -6.41
C ASN A 86 -16.40 -14.20 -5.26
N LYS A 87 -17.26 -15.22 -5.36
CA LYS A 87 -17.42 -16.24 -4.30
C LYS A 87 -16.18 -17.14 -4.20
N ALA A 88 -15.62 -17.53 -5.33
CA ALA A 88 -14.41 -18.35 -5.38
C ALA A 88 -13.18 -17.55 -4.91
N ALA A 89 -13.13 -16.25 -5.22
CA ALA A 89 -12.07 -15.35 -4.83
C ALA A 89 -12.19 -14.80 -3.38
N ALA A 90 -13.20 -15.20 -2.61
CA ALA A 90 -13.49 -14.61 -1.29
C ALA A 90 -12.30 -14.69 -0.32
N LEU A 91 -11.53 -15.78 -0.37
CA LEU A 91 -10.32 -15.95 0.43
C LEU A 91 -9.24 -14.93 0.04
N ASP A 92 -8.91 -14.83 -1.25
CA ASP A 92 -7.89 -13.92 -1.75
C ASP A 92 -8.27 -12.45 -1.54
N ILE A 93 -9.56 -12.11 -1.67
CA ILE A 93 -10.09 -10.77 -1.37
C ILE A 93 -9.88 -10.42 0.12
N ALA A 94 -10.22 -11.35 1.02
CA ALA A 94 -10.03 -11.12 2.46
C ALA A 94 -8.54 -10.99 2.82
N MET A 95 -7.67 -11.81 2.21
CA MET A 95 -6.22 -11.70 2.40
C MET A 95 -5.68 -10.35 1.95
N ILE A 96 -5.99 -9.91 0.72
CA ILE A 96 -5.44 -8.65 0.20
C ILE A 96 -5.95 -7.44 0.96
N LYS A 97 -7.20 -7.48 1.45
CA LYS A 97 -7.78 -6.40 2.24
C LYS A 97 -7.05 -6.16 3.56
N MET A 98 -6.44 -7.20 4.14
CA MET A 98 -5.57 -7.05 5.31
C MET A 98 -4.16 -6.57 4.92
N VAL A 99 -3.60 -7.16 3.87
CA VAL A 99 -2.19 -6.96 3.49
C VAL A 99 -1.96 -5.56 2.92
N ALA A 100 -2.81 -5.08 2.01
CA ALA A 100 -2.55 -3.83 1.28
C ALA A 100 -2.53 -2.59 2.19
N PRO A 101 -3.52 -2.35 3.07
CA PRO A 101 -3.48 -1.20 3.98
C PRO A 101 -2.34 -1.29 5.00
N SER A 102 -2.04 -2.50 5.49
CA SER A 102 -0.94 -2.73 6.43
C SER A 102 0.43 -2.42 5.81
N MET A 103 0.66 -2.88 4.57
CA MET A 103 1.85 -2.55 3.80
C MET A 103 1.94 -1.05 3.53
N ALA A 104 0.85 -0.42 3.09
CA ALA A 104 0.82 1.02 2.83
C ALA A 104 1.21 1.83 4.08
N SER A 105 0.65 1.52 5.25
CA SER A 105 1.04 2.17 6.50
C SER A 105 2.54 2.05 6.80
N ARG A 106 3.13 0.86 6.64
CA ARG A 106 4.57 0.65 6.91
C ARG A 106 5.47 1.41 5.94
N VAL A 107 5.13 1.42 4.66
CA VAL A 107 5.92 2.16 3.64
C VAL A 107 5.84 3.66 3.87
N ILE A 108 4.64 4.18 4.18
CA ILE A 108 4.44 5.61 4.46
C ILE A 108 5.20 6.01 5.74
N ASP A 109 5.16 5.17 6.78
CA ASP A 109 5.87 5.43 8.03
C ASP A 109 7.40 5.54 7.82
N ARG A 110 8.00 4.61 7.06
CA ARG A 110 9.41 4.70 6.65
C ARG A 110 9.70 5.97 5.85
N ALA A 111 8.77 6.39 4.99
CA ALA A 111 8.91 7.63 4.24
C ALA A 111 8.86 8.86 5.16
N ILE A 112 7.96 8.91 6.15
CA ILE A 112 7.92 9.97 7.17
C ILE A 112 9.25 10.01 7.93
N GLN A 113 9.75 8.85 8.36
CA GLN A 113 11.02 8.76 9.08
C GLN A 113 12.21 9.27 8.25
N ALA A 114 12.23 8.98 6.95
CA ALA A 114 13.27 9.50 6.03
C ALA A 114 13.21 11.03 5.86
N PHE A 115 12.02 11.63 5.98
CA PHE A 115 11.82 13.09 5.94
C PHE A 115 12.04 13.75 7.31
N GLY A 116 12.08 12.97 8.39
CA GLY A 116 12.17 13.48 9.76
C GLY A 116 10.92 14.30 10.13
N ALA A 117 11.08 15.34 10.96
CA ALA A 117 9.96 16.19 11.39
C ALA A 117 9.20 16.85 10.22
N ALA A 118 9.88 17.09 9.08
CA ALA A 118 9.24 17.61 7.89
C ALA A 118 8.19 16.63 7.33
N GLY A 119 8.34 15.33 7.52
CA GLY A 119 7.34 14.33 7.09
C GLY A 119 6.00 14.43 7.84
N LEU A 120 5.97 15.16 8.96
CA LEU A 120 4.76 15.45 9.73
C LEU A 120 4.15 16.83 9.42
N SER A 121 4.85 17.68 8.64
CA SER A 121 4.34 19.01 8.27
C SER A 121 3.29 18.91 7.16
N SER A 122 2.55 20.01 6.96
CA SER A 122 1.60 20.14 5.84
C SER A 122 2.28 20.31 4.48
N ASP A 123 3.60 20.49 4.44
CA ASP A 123 4.35 20.68 3.19
C ASP A 123 4.41 19.39 2.37
N TYR A 124 4.27 18.23 3.05
CA TYR A 124 4.22 16.93 2.42
C TYR A 124 2.95 16.19 2.84
N PRO A 125 2.25 15.53 1.91
CA PRO A 125 1.01 14.83 2.22
C PRO A 125 1.22 13.50 2.98
N LEU A 126 2.42 13.23 3.51
CA LEU A 126 2.78 11.94 4.11
C LEU A 126 1.97 11.64 5.38
N ALA A 127 1.81 12.61 6.27
CA ALA A 127 0.99 12.46 7.48
C ALA A 127 -0.48 12.18 7.14
N GLN A 128 -1.01 12.86 6.12
CA GLN A 128 -2.36 12.62 5.62
C GLN A 128 -2.48 11.19 5.06
N PHE A 129 -1.53 10.75 4.24
CA PHE A 129 -1.54 9.39 3.69
C PHE A 129 -1.48 8.32 4.79
N PHE A 130 -0.68 8.55 5.84
CA PHE A 130 -0.61 7.63 6.96
C PHE A 130 -1.96 7.48 7.66
N ALA A 131 -2.65 8.59 7.91
CA ALA A 131 -3.99 8.59 8.50
C ALA A 131 -5.00 7.83 7.62
N TRP A 132 -4.97 8.05 6.29
CA TRP A 132 -5.83 7.32 5.35
C TRP A 132 -5.53 5.83 5.27
N ALA A 133 -4.25 5.44 5.23
CA ALA A 133 -3.84 4.04 5.26
C ALA A 133 -4.34 3.36 6.56
N ARG A 134 -4.33 4.08 7.69
CA ARG A 134 -4.89 3.59 8.94
C ARG A 134 -6.41 3.47 8.89
N ALA A 135 -7.11 4.44 8.29
CA ALA A 135 -8.56 4.41 8.12
C ALA A 135 -9.01 3.22 7.25
N LEU A 136 -8.27 2.89 6.19
CA LEU A 136 -8.54 1.74 5.33
C LEU A 136 -8.52 0.39 6.04
N ARG A 137 -7.87 0.29 7.20
CA ARG A 137 -7.89 -0.93 8.04
C ARG A 137 -9.19 -1.10 8.83
N PHE A 138 -10.07 -0.11 8.80
CA PHE A 138 -11.43 -0.15 9.37
C PHE A 138 -12.50 -0.19 8.28
N ALA A 139 -12.28 0.52 7.18
CA ALA A 139 -13.20 0.56 6.04
C ALA A 139 -13.44 -0.85 5.45
N ASP A 140 -14.66 -1.12 4.97
CA ASP A 140 -15.06 -2.40 4.34
C ASP A 140 -14.73 -3.65 5.19
N GLY A 141 -14.91 -3.53 6.50
CA GLY A 141 -14.64 -4.57 7.49
C GLY A 141 -13.24 -4.41 8.10
N PRO A 142 -13.14 -4.38 9.45
CA PRO A 142 -11.85 -4.23 10.12
C PRO A 142 -11.00 -5.48 9.92
N ASP A 143 -9.68 -5.32 10.06
CA ASP A 143 -8.70 -6.41 9.86
C ASP A 143 -9.06 -7.70 10.63
N GLU A 144 -9.65 -7.57 11.82
CA GLU A 144 -10.06 -8.69 12.67
C GLU A 144 -11.15 -9.55 12.02
N VAL A 145 -12.09 -8.92 11.31
CA VAL A 145 -13.17 -9.63 10.60
C VAL A 145 -12.60 -10.42 9.44
N HIS A 146 -11.69 -9.82 8.66
CA HIS A 146 -11.01 -10.50 7.56
C HIS A 146 -10.11 -11.63 8.04
N ARG A 147 -9.40 -11.44 9.16
CA ARG A 147 -8.58 -12.49 9.79
C ARG A 147 -9.41 -13.69 10.22
N ALA A 148 -10.54 -13.43 10.87
CA ALA A 148 -11.46 -14.50 11.27
C ALA A 148 -12.06 -15.23 10.06
N ALA A 149 -12.41 -14.50 8.99
CA ALA A 149 -12.93 -15.08 7.76
C ALA A 149 -11.90 -15.99 7.08
N VAL A 150 -10.65 -15.54 6.92
CA VAL A 150 -9.57 -16.35 6.34
C VAL A 150 -9.34 -17.61 7.16
N ALA A 151 -9.24 -17.50 8.49
CA ALA A 151 -9.04 -18.66 9.36
C ALA A 151 -10.16 -19.71 9.20
N LYS A 152 -11.43 -19.28 9.18
CA LYS A 152 -12.58 -20.18 8.96
C LYS A 152 -12.53 -20.85 7.59
N MET A 153 -12.19 -20.10 6.54
CA MET A 153 -12.10 -20.64 5.17
C MET A 153 -10.96 -21.64 5.01
N GLU A 154 -9.80 -21.39 5.63
CA GLU A 154 -8.67 -22.34 5.58
C GLU A 154 -8.97 -23.61 6.36
N LEU A 155 -9.55 -23.52 7.57
CA LEU A 155 -9.92 -24.70 8.34
C LEU A 155 -10.93 -25.59 7.61
N LYS A 156 -11.91 -24.99 6.92
CA LYS A 156 -12.91 -25.73 6.13
C LYS A 156 -12.30 -26.51 4.96
N ARG A 157 -11.08 -26.19 4.50
CA ARG A 157 -10.40 -26.96 3.44
C ARG A 157 -9.74 -28.22 3.96
N HIS A 158 -9.48 -28.28 5.26
CA HIS A 158 -8.71 -29.36 5.91
C HIS A 158 -9.58 -30.28 6.80
N ILE A 159 -10.88 -30.00 6.89
CA ILE A 159 -11.90 -30.81 7.57
C ILE A 159 -12.89 -31.28 6.51
#